data_AF-A3IPW3-F1
#
_entry.id   AF-A3IPW3-F1
#
_cell.length_a   1.000
_cell.length_b   1.000
_cell.length_c   1.000
_cell.angle_alpha   90.00
_cell.angle_beta   90.00
_cell.angle_gamma   90.00
#
_symmetry.space_group_name_H-M   'P 1'
#
loop_
_entity.id
_entity.type
_entity.pdbx_description
1 polymer ?
#
loop_
_entity_poly.entity_id
_entity_poly.type
_entity_poly.pdbx_seq_one_letter_code
_entity_poly.pdbx_strand_id
1 'polypeptide(L)'
;MKLKKTIRLIFGISALTITLPSFTLFTYHTLLDWYLLDNVTQTIMKNKDKMSEKEMNYLLSRELSHRINVAAAGTWTLMTAIIGLQAVSLITKNDKES
;
A
#
# COMPACT_ATOMS: atom_id res chain seq x y z
N MET A 1 12.75 -36.50 -5.34
CA MET A 1 13.19 -35.33 -4.52
C MET A 1 13.41 -34.05 -5.33
N LYS A 2 14.10 -34.08 -6.50
CA LYS A 2 14.39 -32.87 -7.29
C LYS A 2 13.16 -32.07 -7.74
N LEU A 3 12.07 -32.73 -8.14
CA LEU A 3 10.86 -32.07 -8.67
C LEU A 3 10.13 -31.16 -7.66
N LYS A 4 10.01 -31.60 -6.39
CA LYS A 4 9.41 -30.79 -5.32
C LYS A 4 10.20 -29.51 -5.04
N LYS A 5 11.53 -29.58 -5.15
CA LYS A 5 12.44 -28.44 -4.95
C LYS A 5 12.32 -27.42 -6.08
N THR A 6 12.24 -27.89 -7.33
CA THR A 6 12.02 -27.02 -8.51
C THR A 6 10.68 -26.29 -8.45
N ILE A 7 9.60 -26.99 -8.06
CA ILE A 7 8.26 -26.39 -7.94
C ILE A 7 8.23 -25.30 -6.85
N ARG A 8 8.83 -25.55 -5.67
CA ARG A 8 8.94 -24.54 -4.60
C ARG A 8 9.74 -23.31 -5.01
N LEU A 9 10.83 -23.49 -5.74
CA LEU A 9 11.66 -22.39 -6.25
C LEU A 9 10.86 -21.51 -7.23
N ILE A 10 10.09 -22.12 -8.13
CA ILE A 10 9.22 -21.40 -9.08
C ILE A 10 8.16 -20.59 -8.33
N PHE A 11 7.46 -21.19 -7.35
CA PHE A 11 6.50 -20.44 -6.53
C PHE A 11 7.13 -19.28 -5.76
N GLY A 12 8.34 -19.47 -5.22
CA GLY A 12 9.08 -18.42 -4.52
C GLY A 12 9.47 -17.25 -5.42
N ILE A 13 10.00 -17.54 -6.62
CA ILE A 13 10.36 -16.50 -7.60
C ILE A 13 9.11 -15.77 -8.10
N SER A 14 8.05 -16.50 -8.44
CA SER A 14 6.77 -15.93 -8.88
C SER A 14 6.17 -14.99 -7.84
N ALA A 15 6.18 -15.39 -6.56
CA ALA A 15 5.74 -14.53 -5.47
C ALA A 15 6.59 -13.26 -5.36
N LEU A 16 7.92 -13.35 -5.49
CA LEU A 16 8.83 -12.21 -5.43
C LEU A 16 8.61 -11.23 -6.60
N THR A 17 8.44 -11.75 -7.82
CA THR A 17 8.21 -10.95 -9.03
C THR A 17 6.86 -10.24 -9.04
N ILE A 18 5.86 -10.72 -8.30
CA ILE A 18 4.57 -10.05 -8.17
C ILE A 18 4.63 -9.03 -7.03
N THR A 19 5.20 -9.40 -5.89
CA THR A 19 5.19 -8.56 -4.67
C THR A 19 6.03 -7.30 -4.79
N LEU A 20 7.21 -7.34 -5.43
CA LEU A 20 8.10 -6.18 -5.55
C LEU A 20 7.53 -5.05 -6.45
N PRO A 21 7.05 -5.31 -7.68
CA PRO A 21 6.42 -4.28 -8.50
C PRO A 21 5.13 -3.75 -7.90
N SER A 22 4.30 -4.63 -7.31
CA SER A 22 3.07 -4.19 -6.64
C SER A 22 3.36 -3.29 -5.45
N PHE A 23 4.38 -3.59 -4.63
CA PHE A 23 4.79 -2.75 -3.51
C PHE A 23 5.26 -1.37 -3.98
N THR A 24 6.13 -1.32 -4.99
CA THR A 24 6.67 -0.05 -5.52
C THR A 24 5.59 0.82 -6.16
N LEU A 25 4.76 0.26 -7.06
CA LEU A 25 3.59 0.96 -7.63
C LEU A 25 2.67 1.50 -6.54
N PHE A 26 2.37 0.66 -5.54
CA PHE A 26 1.50 1.02 -4.46
C PHE A 26 2.06 2.18 -3.61
N THR A 27 3.33 2.10 -3.20
CA THR A 27 4.00 3.18 -2.47
C THR A 27 4.04 4.48 -3.27
N TYR A 28 4.29 4.39 -4.58
CA TYR A 28 4.28 5.54 -5.47
C TYR A 28 2.89 6.21 -5.53
N HIS A 29 1.83 5.43 -5.75
CA HIS A 29 0.47 5.96 -5.77
C HIS A 29 0.05 6.55 -4.42
N THR A 30 0.41 5.89 -3.31
CA THR A 30 0.14 6.41 -1.96
C THR A 30 0.81 7.77 -1.75
N LEU A 31 2.09 7.90 -2.09
CA LEU A 31 2.80 9.18 -1.96
C LEU A 31 2.20 10.28 -2.86
N LEU A 32 1.80 9.91 -4.08
CA LEU A 32 1.14 10.83 -5.01
C LEU A 32 -0.22 11.30 -4.46
N ASP A 33 -1.04 10.38 -3.93
CA ASP A 33 -2.32 10.69 -3.32
C ASP A 33 -2.15 11.62 -2.11
N TRP A 34 -1.15 11.37 -1.26
CA TRP A 34 -0.82 12.24 -0.12
C TRP A 34 -0.42 13.66 -0.57
N TYR A 35 0.38 13.77 -1.63
CA TYR A 35 0.76 15.06 -2.21
C TYR A 35 -0.45 15.82 -2.78
N LEU A 36 -1.33 15.13 -3.51
CA LEU A 36 -2.54 15.72 -4.06
C LEU A 36 -3.51 16.16 -2.97
N LEU A 37 -3.66 15.36 -1.91
CA LEU A 37 -4.53 15.70 -0.78
C LEU A 37 -4.05 16.95 -0.05
N ASP A 38 -2.74 17.14 0.06
CA ASP A 38 -2.18 18.36 0.67
C ASP A 38 -2.53 19.63 -0.12
N ASN A 39 -2.45 19.55 -1.45
CA ASN A 39 -2.89 20.63 -2.33
C ASN A 39 -4.40 20.92 -2.19
N VAL A 40 -5.22 19.89 -1.99
CA VAL A 40 -6.67 20.05 -1.76
C VAL A 40 -6.92 20.76 -0.43
N THR A 41 -6.27 20.36 0.67
CA THR A 41 -6.40 21.04 1.96
C THR A 41 -6.02 22.52 1.86
N GLN A 42 -4.88 22.82 1.22
CA GLN A 42 -4.43 24.20 1.02
C GLN A 42 -5.44 25.01 0.19
N THR A 43 -6.04 24.39 -0.83
CA THR A 43 -7.07 25.03 -1.66
C THR A 43 -8.34 25.31 -0.88
N ILE A 44 -8.79 24.40 -0.02
CA ILE A 44 -9.94 24.60 0.86
C ILE A 44 -9.65 25.76 1.82
N MET A 45 -8.50 25.75 2.49
CA MET A 45 -8.10 26.79 3.43
C MET A 45 -7.96 28.16 2.78
N LYS A 46 -7.45 28.24 1.54
CA LYS A 46 -7.32 29.48 0.78
C LYS A 46 -8.68 30.09 0.39
N ASN A 47 -9.73 29.27 0.25
CA ASN A 47 -11.07 29.72 -0.10
C ASN A 47 -12.04 29.77 1.08
N LYS A 48 -11.54 29.65 2.33
CA LYS A 48 -12.37 29.65 3.54
C LYS A 48 -13.30 30.86 3.63
N ASP A 49 -12.85 32.03 3.16
CA ASP A 49 -13.60 33.29 3.25
C ASP A 49 -14.71 33.39 2.17
N LYS A 50 -14.69 32.49 1.19
CA LYS A 50 -15.66 32.41 0.08
C LYS A 50 -16.66 31.28 0.22
N MET A 51 -16.60 30.53 1.33
CA MET A 51 -17.38 29.33 1.56
C MET A 51 -18.11 29.41 2.90
N SER A 52 -19.27 28.75 2.98
CA SER A 52 -19.93 28.59 4.28
C SER A 52 -19.15 27.62 5.18
N GLU A 53 -19.21 27.83 6.48
CA GLU A 53 -18.54 26.95 7.46
C GLU A 53 -18.98 25.49 7.31
N LYS A 54 -20.26 25.25 7.04
CA LYS A 54 -20.82 23.91 6.82
C LYS A 54 -20.21 23.24 5.59
N GLU A 55 -20.03 24.00 4.51
CA GLU A 55 -19.44 23.50 3.27
C GLU A 55 -17.95 23.22 3.44
N MET A 56 -17.22 24.10 4.13
CA MET A 56 -15.81 23.90 4.47
C MET A 56 -15.62 22.64 5.32
N ASN A 57 -16.42 22.47 6.37
CA ASN A 57 -16.37 21.29 7.24
C ASN A 57 -16.69 19.99 6.49
N TYR A 58 -17.64 20.03 5.56
CA TYR A 58 -17.93 18.89 4.69
C TYR A 58 -16.72 18.51 3.80
N LEU A 59 -16.06 19.50 3.17
CA LEU A 59 -14.90 19.24 2.33
C LEU A 59 -13.70 18.70 3.12
N LEU A 60 -13.40 19.30 4.28
CA LEU A 60 -12.33 18.82 5.16
C LEU A 60 -12.60 17.42 5.69
N SER A 61 -13.86 17.12 6.06
CA SER A 61 -14.25 15.78 6.48
C SER A 61 -14.10 14.76 5.35
N ARG A 62 -14.52 15.11 4.12
CA ARG A 62 -14.37 14.24 2.95
C ARG A 62 -12.90 13.97 2.62
N GLU A 63 -12.08 15.00 2.72
CA GLU A 63 -10.63 14.92 2.49
C GLU A 63 -9.94 14.04 3.55
N LEU A 64 -10.29 14.23 4.82
CA LEU A 64 -9.80 13.38 5.92
C LEU A 64 -10.21 11.91 5.74
N SER A 65 -11.46 11.63 5.39
CA SER A 65 -11.92 10.26 5.10
C SER A 65 -11.14 9.64 3.93
N HIS A 66 -10.82 10.42 2.91
CA HIS A 66 -10.01 9.94 1.80
C HIS A 66 -8.57 9.62 2.24
N ARG A 67 -7.93 10.47 3.06
CA ARG A 67 -6.61 10.18 3.65
C ARG A 67 -6.60 8.89 4.46
N ILE A 68 -7.63 8.67 5.28
CA ILE A 68 -7.77 7.44 6.07
C ILE A 68 -7.86 6.22 5.16
N ASN A 69 -8.65 6.29 4.08
CA ASN A 69 -8.78 5.19 3.13
C ASN A 69 -7.47 4.90 2.39
N VAL A 70 -6.76 5.93 1.94
CA VAL A 70 -5.44 5.80 1.29
C VAL A 70 -4.43 5.18 2.27
N ALA A 71 -4.39 5.63 3.53
CA ALA A 71 -3.50 5.06 4.55
C ALA A 71 -3.88 3.61 4.93
N ALA A 72 -5.16 3.28 4.97
CA ALA A 72 -5.65 1.94 5.24
C ALA A 72 -5.29 0.98 4.10
N ALA A 73 -5.53 1.36 2.84
CA ALA A 73 -5.06 0.63 1.66
C ALA A 73 -3.53 0.48 1.68
N GLY A 74 -2.85 1.55 2.15
CA GLY A 74 -1.45 1.62 2.57
C GLY A 74 -0.99 0.40 3.35
N THR A 75 -1.59 0.32 4.52
CA THR A 75 -1.27 -0.64 5.57
C THR A 75 -1.58 -2.07 5.12
N TRP A 76 -2.73 -2.29 4.48
CA TRP A 76 -3.12 -3.62 3.99
C TRP A 76 -2.11 -4.18 2.97
N THR A 77 -1.70 -3.35 2.00
CA THR A 77 -0.74 -3.78 0.98
C THR A 77 0.61 -4.12 1.60
N LEU A 78 1.06 -3.32 2.57
CA LEU A 78 2.31 -3.55 3.29
C LEU A 78 2.27 -4.86 4.09
N MET A 79 1.15 -5.11 4.79
CA MET A 79 0.93 -6.37 5.51
C MET A 79 0.95 -7.58 4.58
N THR A 80 0.27 -7.52 3.43
CA THR A 80 0.29 -8.62 2.45
C THR A 80 1.70 -8.89 1.92
N ALA A 81 2.49 -7.84 1.66
CA ALA A 81 3.88 -7.99 1.24
C ALA A 81 4.74 -8.67 2.33
N ILE A 82 4.61 -8.24 3.60
CA ILE A 82 5.35 -8.84 4.73
C ILE A 82 4.96 -10.31 4.92
N ILE A 83 3.67 -10.65 4.88
CA ILE A 83 3.19 -12.03 5.01
C ILE A 83 3.73 -12.89 3.85
N GLY A 84 3.72 -12.35 2.62
CA GLY A 84 4.31 -13.01 1.46
C GLY A 84 5.81 -13.28 1.63
N LEU A 85 6.57 -12.31 2.11
CA LEU A 85 8.01 -12.44 2.40
C LEU A 85 8.28 -13.47 3.51
N GLN A 86 7.48 -13.48 4.58
CA GLN A 86 7.59 -14.48 5.64
C GLN A 86 7.29 -15.90 5.13
N ALA A 87 6.28 -16.06 4.27
CA ALA A 87 5.97 -17.34 3.66
C ALA A 87 7.13 -17.87 2.79
N VAL A 88 7.75 -17.00 1.98
CA VAL A 88 8.95 -17.35 1.19
C VAL A 88 10.13 -17.74 2.11
N SER A 89 10.35 -17.00 3.20
CA SER A 89 11.40 -17.30 4.19
C SER A 89 11.19 -18.68 4.86
N LEU A 90 9.97 -19.01 5.28
CA LEU A 90 9.66 -20.31 5.87
C LEU A 90 9.85 -21.48 4.89
N ILE A 91 9.45 -21.29 3.63
CA ILE A 91 9.65 -22.31 2.57
C ILE A 91 11.14 -22.55 2.34
N THR A 92 11.94 -21.49 2.27
CA THR A 92 13.40 -21.60 2.02
C THR A 92 14.19 -22.13 3.22
N LYS A 93 13.76 -21.85 4.46
CA LYS A 93 14.42 -22.35 5.68
C LYS A 93 14.24 -23.87 5.86
N ASN A 94 13.03 -24.38 5.65
CA ASN A 94 12.75 -25.82 5.70
C ASN A 94 13.54 -26.62 4.63
N ASP A 95 13.93 -25.99 3.53
CA ASP A 95 14.74 -26.62 2.46
C ASP A 95 16.24 -26.71 2.79
N LYS A 96 16.71 -26.03 3.85
CA LYS A 96 18.11 -26.11 4.34
C LYS A 96 18.30 -27.10 5.50
N GLU A 97 17.23 -27.42 6.22
CA GLU A 97 17.24 -28.33 7.37
C GLU A 97 16.91 -29.80 6.99
N SER A 98 16.47 -30.06 5.75
CA SER A 98 16.22 -31.40 5.18
C SER A 98 17.26 -31.79 4.14
#